data_AF-A0A3C1PWW7-F1
#
_entry.id   AF-A0A3C1PWW7-F1
#
_cell.length_a   1.000
_cell.length_b   1.000
_cell.length_c   1.000
_cell.angle_alpha   90.00
_cell.angle_beta   90.00
_cell.angle_gamma   90.00
#
_symmetry.space_group_name_H-M   'P 1'
#
loop_
_entity.id
_entity.type
_entity.pdbx_description
1 polymer ?
#
loop_
_entity_poly.entity_id
_entity_poly.type
_entity_poly.pdbx_seq_one_letter_code
_entity_poly.pdbx_strand_id
1 'polypeptide(L)' 'LFTQSAWFRFHNKAEGFENLFLAGAGTHPGAGMPGVISSAKVVEQLVKEATTKAAFV' A
#
# COMPACT_ATOMS: atom_id res chain seq x y z
N LEU A 1 -9.73 14.89 -17.92
CA LEU A 1 -10.09 14.74 -16.49
C LEU A 1 -9.54 13.46 -15.84
N PHE A 2 -9.19 12.39 -16.57
CA PHE A 2 -8.46 11.24 -16.01
C PHE A 2 -7.09 11.07 -16.64
N THR A 3 -6.10 11.84 -16.19
CA THR A 3 -4.72 11.79 -16.71
C THR A 3 -3.85 10.72 -16.04
N GLN A 4 -4.36 10.02 -15.02
CA GLN A 4 -3.60 9.03 -14.28
C GLN A 4 -4.44 7.78 -13.98
N SER A 5 -4.30 6.76 -14.82
CA SER A 5 -4.97 5.47 -14.64
C SER A 5 -4.51 4.71 -13.39
N ALA A 6 -3.36 5.07 -12.80
CA ALA A 6 -2.89 4.49 -11.56
C ALA A 6 -3.82 4.75 -10.36
N TRP A 7 -4.75 5.70 -10.45
CA TRP A 7 -5.78 5.90 -9.42
C TRP A 7 -6.70 4.68 -9.25
N PHE A 8 -6.93 3.90 -10.31
CA PHE A 8 -7.81 2.73 -10.26
C PHE A 8 -7.14 1.47 -9.72
N ARG A 9 -5.89 1.58 -9.28
CA ARG A 9 -5.13 0.49 -8.65
C ARG A 9 -5.55 0.33 -7.20
N PHE A 10 -5.36 -0.86 -6.65
CA PHE A 10 -5.55 -1.07 -5.22
C PHE A 10 -4.51 -0.25 -4.42
N HIS A 11 -4.91 0.37 -3.33
CA HIS A 11 -4.00 1.07 -2.43
C HIS A 11 -3.22 0.10 -1.52
N ASN A 12 -2.03 0.50 -1.06
CA ASN A 12 -1.23 -0.31 -0.13
C ASN A 12 -1.96 -0.63 1.19
N LYS A 13 -2.85 0.25 1.63
CA LYS A 13 -3.84 -0.04 2.67
C LYS A 13 -5.17 -0.32 1.98
N ALA A 14 -5.77 -1.47 2.25
CA ALA A 14 -7.02 -1.84 1.61
C ALA A 14 -8.16 -0.90 2.06
N GLU A 15 -9.09 -0.66 1.14
CA GLU A 15 -10.33 0.03 1.45
C GLU A 15 -11.28 -0.95 2.15
N GLY A 16 -11.82 -0.57 3.32
CA GLY A 16 -12.80 -1.35 4.07
C GLY A 16 -12.24 -2.12 5.27
N PHE A 17 -11.15 -2.88 5.12
CA PHE A 17 -10.57 -3.66 6.22
C PHE A 17 -9.41 -2.94 6.89
N GLU A 18 -9.47 -2.75 8.22
CA GLU A 18 -8.50 -1.92 8.95
C GLU A 18 -7.07 -2.50 8.98
N ASN A 19 -6.95 -3.83 8.98
CA ASN A 19 -5.71 -4.57 9.14
C ASN A 19 -5.31 -5.35 7.86
N LEU A 20 -5.84 -4.95 6.70
CA LEU A 20 -5.49 -5.55 5.42
C LEU A 20 -4.59 -4.60 4.62
N PHE A 21 -3.40 -5.10 4.27
CA PHE A 21 -2.39 -4.37 3.51
C PHE A 21 -2.01 -5.16 2.26
N LEU A 22 -1.74 -4.46 1.16
CA LEU A 22 -1.47 -5.03 -0.16
C LEU A 22 -0.11 -4.57 -0.66
N ALA A 23 0.71 -5.50 -1.13
CA ALA A 23 1.98 -5.21 -1.79
C ALA A 23 2.03 -5.85 -3.18
N GLY A 24 2.55 -5.12 -4.17
CA GLY A 24 2.67 -5.63 -5.54
C GLY A 24 2.68 -4.56 -6.63
N ALA A 25 2.92 -4.96 -7.88
CA ALA A 25 3.11 -4.05 -9.00
C ALA A 25 1.86 -3.19 -9.31
N GLY A 26 0.68 -3.71 -8.99
CA GLY A 26 -0.59 -3.03 -9.17
C GLY A 26 -1.01 -2.19 -7.97
N THR A 27 -0.13 -1.93 -6.98
CA THR A 27 -0.49 -1.20 -5.75
C THR A 27 0.27 0.11 -5.54
N HIS A 28 1.35 0.29 -6.29
CA HIS A 28 2.19 1.49 -6.24
C HIS A 28 2.32 2.08 -7.65
N PRO A 29 2.43 3.42 -7.79
CA PRO A 29 2.72 4.04 -9.08
C PRO A 29 4.07 3.55 -9.65
N GLY A 30 4.14 3.44 -10.98
CA GLY A 30 5.30 2.85 -11.66
C GLY A 30 5.08 1.41 -12.10
N ALA A 31 6.08 0.85 -12.77
CA ALA A 31 6.02 -0.48 -13.38
C ALA A 31 7.27 -1.31 -13.04
N GLY A 32 7.11 -2.63 -13.14
CA GLY A 32 8.19 -3.60 -12.95
C GLY A 32 8.62 -3.81 -11.50
N MET A 33 9.74 -4.51 -11.36
CA MET A 33 10.34 -4.88 -10.06
C MET A 33 10.54 -3.70 -9.11
N PRO A 34 10.99 -2.50 -9.55
CA PRO A 34 11.14 -1.37 -8.65
C PRO A 34 9.83 -0.96 -7.96
N GLY A 35 8.71 -0.95 -8.70
CA GLY A 35 7.39 -0.62 -8.14
C GLY A 35 6.92 -1.65 -7.10
N VAL A 36 7.23 -2.93 -7.32
CA VAL A 36 6.93 -4.01 -6.36
C VAL A 36 7.71 -3.80 -5.05
N ILE A 37 9.01 -3.51 -5.15
CA ILE A 37 9.87 -3.33 -3.97
C ILE A 37 9.48 -2.06 -3.21
N SER A 38 9.21 -0.96 -3.90
CA SER A 38 8.72 0.28 -3.28
C SER A 38 7.38 0.07 -2.58
N SER A 39 6.45 -0.67 -3.21
CA SER A 39 5.18 -1.06 -2.60
C SER A 39 5.39 -1.84 -1.29
N ALA A 40 6.27 -2.84 -1.30
CA ALA A 40 6.60 -3.62 -0.11
C ALA A 40 7.19 -2.73 1.01
N LYS A 41 8.03 -1.74 0.65
CA LYS A 41 8.61 -0.81 1.62
C LYS A 41 7.56 0.08 2.28
N VAL A 42 6.56 0.53 1.53
CA VAL A 42 5.42 1.29 2.06
C VAL A 42 4.59 0.42 3.02
N VAL A 43 4.26 -0.81 2.62
CA VAL A 43 3.52 -1.75 3.49
C VAL A 43 4.26 -2.03 4.80
N GLU A 44 5.59 -2.20 4.75
CA GLU A 44 6.41 -2.37 5.96
C GLU A 44 6.18 -1.23 6.96
N GLN A 45 6.14 0.02 6.50
CA GLN A 45 5.91 1.19 7.35
C GLN A 45 4.47 1.21 7.90
N LEU A 46 3.47 1.00 7.05
CA LEU A 46 2.07 1.00 7.45
C LEU A 46 1.76 -0.08 8.50
N VAL A 47 2.33 -1.27 8.36
CA VAL A 47 2.15 -2.36 9.33
C VAL A 47 2.82 -2.02 10.66
N LYS A 48 4.02 -1.42 10.64
CA LYS A 48 4.70 -0.96 11.86
C LYS A 48 3.84 0.07 12.60
N GLU A 49 3.32 1.06 11.90
CA GLU A 49 2.43 2.08 12.47
C GLU A 49 1.15 1.48 13.06
N ALA A 50 0.49 0.59 12.31
CA ALA A 50 -0.73 -0.08 12.77
C ALA A 50 -0.49 -0.94 14.03
N THR A 51 0.60 -1.70 14.04
CA THR A 51 0.97 -2.56 15.18
C THR A 51 1.39 -1.75 16.39
N THR A 52 2.12 -0.64 16.18
CA THR A 52 2.50 0.28 17.26
C THR A 52 1.27 0.88 17.90
N LYS A 53 0.31 1.38 17.09
CA LYS A 53 -0.95 1.93 17.59
C LYS A 53 -1.74 0.91 18.41
N ALA A 54 -1.82 -0.35 17.94
CA ALA A 54 -2.52 -1.42 18.66
C ALA A 54 -1.87 -1.78 20.00
N ALA A 55 -0.56 -1.57 20.18
CA ALA A 55 0.13 -1.85 21.44
C ALA A 55 -0.08 -0.79 22.53
N PHE A 56 -0.60 0.40 22.18
CA PHE A 56 -0.84 1.52 23.09
C PHE A 56 -2.33 1.83 23.33
N VAL A 57 -3.23 0.98 22.83
CA VAL A 57 -4.69 1.00 23.07
C VAL A 57 -5.07 -0.21 23.90
#